data_AF-A0A7X8HSM1-F1
#
_entry.id   AF-A0A7X8HSM1-F1
#
_cell.length_a   1.000
_cell.length_b   1.000
_cell.length_c   1.000
_cell.angle_alpha   90.00
_cell.angle_beta   90.00
_cell.angle_gamma   90.00
#
_symmetry.space_group_name_H-M   'P 1'
#
loop_
_entity.id
_entity.type
_entity.pdbx_description
1 polymer ?
#
loop_
_entity_poly.entity_id
_entity_poly.type
_entity_poly.pdbx_seq_one_letter_code
_entity_poly.pdbx_strand_id
1 'polypeptide(L)'
;MKNFILVVSLAAILFSSCKDEKVIKVKKTEINGVVQKGPFLNGTSIGIYELNDDYFPTGKVYSSQIVDNSGTFQLKNVSLVSQYVQLKADGYYYNEITGQNSNSPITLYALSDIKNKASVNVNILSNLEKSRIEYLLSTGLSFAAAKKQAKQEILNIFSISKADISDFELLSISEDGEDNAILLAVSLIVQGYRTESELSELLANISTDIRQDGKLNSSSLGSLLINDARLLNLPQIRNNIETRYANLGMTVSIPNFEKHIQTFIDNTTYQFSKNIDYPEFSTYGENILYGEKTSFSDDWSSDWNLSLAANLPKGASLKIIIKGGLWSYEALPNKPVNWTISEYDFNLQQQTFTATESGKNCDLIISFEESGTYTIEYYENNSTIPTRTKTINIDVKYH
;
A
#
# COMPACT_ATOMS: atom_id res chain seq x y z
N MET A 1 -3.94 -40.03 88.44
CA MET A 1 -3.36 -38.80 87.85
C MET A 1 -2.98 -39.08 86.41
N LYS A 2 -3.49 -38.23 85.50
CA LYS A 2 -3.01 -37.90 84.15
C LYS A 2 -3.11 -38.95 83.02
N ASN A 3 -4.19 -38.76 82.23
CA ASN A 3 -4.31 -38.74 80.76
C ASN A 3 -3.01 -38.85 79.95
N PHE A 4 -3.04 -39.62 78.85
CA PHE A 4 -2.44 -39.26 77.55
C PHE A 4 -3.04 -40.17 76.45
N ILE A 5 -4.08 -39.70 75.76
CA ILE A 5 -4.08 -39.19 74.37
C ILE A 5 -4.04 -40.29 73.29
N LEU A 6 -5.17 -40.33 72.60
CA LEU A 6 -5.57 -41.00 71.37
C LEU A 6 -4.83 -40.43 70.15
N VAL A 7 -4.30 -41.27 69.26
CA VAL A 7 -4.11 -40.92 67.84
C VAL A 7 -4.44 -42.15 66.98
N VAL A 8 -5.62 -42.15 66.39
CA VAL A 8 -6.02 -43.05 65.30
C VAL A 8 -5.59 -42.38 64.00
N SER A 9 -4.64 -42.99 63.30
CA SER A 9 -4.17 -42.52 61.98
C SER A 9 -5.11 -43.05 60.90
N LEU A 10 -6.11 -42.26 60.52
CA LEU A 10 -6.97 -42.51 59.36
C LEU A 10 -6.37 -41.80 58.14
N ALA A 11 -5.58 -42.53 57.34
CA ALA A 11 -5.09 -42.05 56.05
C ALA A 11 -6.18 -42.22 54.99
N ALA A 12 -7.01 -41.20 54.81
CA ALA A 12 -7.92 -41.11 53.67
C ALA A 12 -7.13 -40.67 52.43
N ILE A 13 -6.83 -41.63 51.56
CA ILE A 13 -6.26 -41.39 50.23
C ILE A 13 -7.35 -40.72 49.39
N LEU A 14 -7.25 -39.41 49.22
CA LEU A 14 -8.00 -38.65 48.23
C LEU A 14 -7.46 -39.03 46.85
N PHE A 15 -8.13 -39.96 46.17
CA PHE A 15 -8.03 -40.11 44.73
C PHE A 15 -8.59 -38.82 44.10
N SER A 16 -7.71 -37.86 43.79
CA SER A 16 -8.03 -36.81 42.85
C SER A 16 -8.33 -37.47 41.51
N SER A 17 -9.62 -37.48 41.17
CA SER A 17 -10.13 -37.77 39.84
C SER A 17 -9.44 -36.83 38.86
N CYS A 18 -8.46 -37.35 38.12
CA CYS A 18 -7.90 -36.71 36.95
C CYS A 18 -9.05 -36.68 35.93
N LYS A 19 -9.72 -35.54 35.81
CA LYS A 19 -10.64 -35.31 34.69
C LYS A 19 -9.78 -35.38 33.43
N ASP A 20 -10.03 -36.39 32.60
CA ASP A 20 -9.53 -36.40 31.23
C ASP A 20 -9.93 -35.07 30.57
N GLU A 21 -8.95 -34.18 30.40
CA GLU A 21 -9.11 -32.98 29.61
C GLU A 21 -9.46 -33.41 28.18
N LYS A 22 -10.50 -32.79 27.61
CA LYS A 22 -10.87 -33.00 26.21
C LYS A 22 -9.68 -32.60 25.33
N VAL A 23 -8.90 -33.56 24.88
CA VAL A 23 -7.91 -33.35 23.83
C VAL A 23 -8.68 -33.03 22.54
N ILE A 24 -8.81 -31.75 22.19
CA ILE A 24 -9.50 -31.34 20.96
C ILE A 24 -8.64 -31.70 19.75
N LYS A 25 -8.77 -32.91 19.23
CA LYS A 25 -8.12 -33.31 17.98
C LYS A 25 -8.87 -32.71 16.78
N VAL A 26 -8.32 -31.66 16.18
CA VAL A 26 -8.79 -31.14 14.89
C VAL A 26 -8.10 -31.91 13.77
N LYS A 27 -8.87 -32.55 12.90
CA LYS A 27 -8.34 -33.22 11.71
C LYS A 27 -8.91 -32.57 10.46
N LYS A 28 -8.04 -32.19 9.54
CA LYS A 28 -8.38 -31.65 8.22
C LYS A 28 -7.74 -32.56 7.17
N THR A 29 -8.55 -33.03 6.23
CA THR A 29 -8.07 -33.75 5.05
C THR A 29 -7.17 -32.87 4.22
N GLU A 30 -7.57 -31.61 4.07
CA GLU A 30 -6.78 -30.55 3.47
C GLU A 30 -7.14 -29.18 4.05
N ILE A 31 -6.19 -28.26 3.94
CA ILE A 31 -6.36 -26.82 4.13
C ILE A 31 -5.85 -26.18 2.84
N ASN A 32 -6.72 -25.43 2.18
CA ASN A 32 -6.39 -24.69 0.97
C ASN A 32 -6.25 -23.20 1.29
N GLY A 33 -5.69 -22.43 0.39
CA GLY A 33 -5.70 -20.98 0.51
C GLY A 33 -4.91 -20.29 -0.58
N VAL A 34 -4.92 -18.97 -0.52
CA VAL A 34 -4.11 -18.10 -1.38
C VAL A 34 -3.27 -17.13 -0.55
N VAL A 35 -2.06 -16.87 -0.99
CA VAL A 35 -1.17 -15.84 -0.44
C VAL A 35 -1.15 -14.65 -1.39
N GLN A 36 -1.62 -13.49 -0.91
CA GLN A 36 -1.92 -12.34 -1.77
C GLN A 36 -1.53 -11.00 -1.13
N LYS A 37 -0.54 -10.32 -1.73
CA LYS A 37 -0.52 -8.85 -1.83
C LYS A 37 -1.05 -8.54 -3.22
N GLY A 38 -0.29 -8.94 -4.24
CA GLY A 38 -0.74 -9.62 -5.45
C GLY A 38 -0.44 -11.12 -5.33
N PRO A 39 -0.75 -11.95 -6.34
CA PRO A 39 -0.48 -13.39 -6.25
C PRO A 39 1.01 -13.64 -5.98
N PHE A 40 1.30 -14.35 -4.89
CA PHE A 40 2.67 -14.77 -4.59
C PHE A 40 3.16 -15.78 -5.63
N LEU A 41 4.47 -15.75 -5.87
CA LEU A 41 5.10 -16.49 -6.96
C LEU A 41 5.43 -17.93 -6.57
N ASN A 42 5.67 -18.74 -7.59
CA ASN A 42 6.16 -20.10 -7.45
C ASN A 42 7.43 -20.09 -6.58
N GLY A 43 7.48 -21.01 -5.63
CA GLY A 43 8.60 -21.15 -4.72
C GLY A 43 8.38 -20.50 -3.35
N THR A 44 7.31 -19.72 -3.17
CA THR A 44 6.94 -19.11 -1.88
C THR A 44 6.77 -20.17 -0.79
N SER A 45 7.47 -20.00 0.33
CA SER A 45 7.42 -20.92 1.48
C SER A 45 6.22 -20.59 2.37
N ILE A 46 5.50 -21.63 2.80
CA ILE A 46 4.34 -21.50 3.67
C ILE A 46 4.53 -22.39 4.90
N GLY A 47 4.33 -21.82 6.08
CA GLY A 47 4.30 -22.54 7.35
C GLY A 47 2.96 -22.35 8.06
N ILE A 48 2.35 -23.45 8.49
CA ILE A 48 1.21 -23.46 9.41
C ILE A 48 1.71 -23.93 10.77
N TYR A 49 1.69 -23.02 11.73
CA TYR A 49 2.13 -23.21 13.10
C TYR A 49 0.91 -23.47 13.97
N GLU A 50 0.89 -24.60 14.66
CA GLU A 50 -0.14 -24.91 15.65
C GLU A 50 0.02 -24.01 16.88
N LEU A 51 -1.10 -23.43 17.33
CA LEU A 51 -1.20 -22.72 18.59
C LEU A 51 -2.03 -23.56 19.57
N ASN A 52 -1.70 -23.53 20.86
CA ASN A 52 -2.53 -24.17 21.89
C ASN A 52 -3.78 -23.33 22.23
N ASP A 53 -4.58 -23.80 23.18
CA ASP A 53 -5.82 -23.11 23.59
C ASP A 53 -5.57 -21.76 24.29
N ASP A 54 -4.34 -21.53 24.77
CA ASP A 54 -3.84 -20.26 25.29
C ASP A 54 -3.12 -19.42 24.20
N TYR A 55 -3.24 -19.82 22.93
CA TYR A 55 -2.70 -19.16 21.74
C TYR A 55 -1.16 -19.12 21.63
N PHE A 56 -0.45 -19.93 22.42
CA PHE A 56 1.01 -20.06 22.32
C PHE A 56 1.41 -21.14 21.31
N PRO A 57 2.51 -20.97 20.57
CA PRO A 57 3.02 -21.99 19.65
C PRO A 57 3.35 -23.30 20.38
N THR A 58 2.90 -24.43 19.82
CA THR A 58 3.21 -25.77 20.37
C THR A 58 4.54 -26.34 19.89
N GLY A 59 5.15 -25.69 18.88
CA GLY A 59 6.30 -26.20 18.14
C GLY A 59 5.94 -27.11 16.96
N LYS A 60 4.67 -27.50 16.81
CA LYS A 60 4.21 -28.28 15.65
C LYS A 60 4.01 -27.38 14.44
N VAL A 61 4.67 -27.72 13.34
CA VAL A 61 4.63 -26.96 12.09
C VAL A 61 4.35 -27.89 10.92
N TYR A 62 3.47 -27.45 10.03
CA TYR A 62 3.29 -28.02 8.70
C TYR A 62 3.85 -27.05 7.68
N SER A 63 4.61 -27.54 6.70
CA SER A 63 5.20 -26.72 5.66
C SER A 63 4.68 -27.12 4.29
N SER A 64 4.48 -26.14 3.42
CA SER A 64 4.14 -26.30 2.01
C SER A 64 4.81 -25.20 1.20
N GLN A 65 4.63 -25.25 -0.11
CA GLN A 65 5.16 -24.29 -1.05
C GLN A 65 4.13 -24.00 -2.12
N ILE A 66 4.09 -22.76 -2.60
CA ILE A 66 3.31 -22.40 -3.80
C ILE A 66 4.03 -22.99 -5.02
N VAL A 67 3.30 -23.75 -5.83
CA VAL A 67 3.86 -24.51 -6.97
C VAL A 67 3.61 -23.87 -8.33
N ASP A 68 2.89 -22.75 -8.36
CA ASP A 68 2.62 -21.94 -9.55
C ASP A 68 2.65 -20.44 -9.22
N ASN A 69 2.21 -19.60 -10.16
CA ASN A 69 2.25 -18.14 -10.02
C ASN A 69 0.88 -17.53 -9.66
N SER A 70 -0.08 -18.35 -9.23
CA SER A 70 -1.43 -17.96 -8.82
C SER A 70 -1.53 -17.55 -7.35
N GLY A 71 -0.52 -17.88 -6.55
CA GLY A 71 -0.52 -17.68 -5.10
C GLY A 71 -1.26 -18.77 -4.32
N THR A 72 -1.78 -19.80 -4.99
CA THR A 72 -2.52 -20.89 -4.32
C THR A 72 -1.60 -21.86 -3.60
N PHE A 73 -2.08 -22.41 -2.48
CA PHE A 73 -1.41 -23.48 -1.78
C PHE A 73 -2.39 -24.50 -1.22
N GLN A 74 -1.86 -25.68 -0.97
CA GLN A 74 -2.59 -26.77 -0.34
C GLN A 74 -1.70 -27.48 0.68
N LEU A 75 -2.31 -27.87 1.80
CA LEU A 75 -1.72 -28.71 2.82
C LEU A 75 -2.65 -29.88 3.11
N LYS A 76 -2.15 -31.11 3.00
CA LYS A 76 -2.93 -32.33 3.22
C LYS A 76 -2.66 -32.93 4.59
N ASN A 77 -3.65 -33.64 5.12
CA ASN A 77 -3.57 -34.46 6.32
C ASN A 77 -3.08 -33.70 7.57
N VAL A 78 -3.68 -32.54 7.82
CA VAL A 78 -3.35 -31.71 8.98
C VAL A 78 -4.09 -32.25 10.21
N SER A 79 -3.33 -32.64 11.24
CA SER A 79 -3.87 -33.04 12.54
C SER A 79 -3.32 -32.12 13.62
N LEU A 80 -4.21 -31.48 14.37
CA LEU A 80 -3.85 -30.53 15.42
C LEU A 80 -4.50 -30.91 16.75
N VAL A 81 -3.91 -30.48 17.86
CA VAL A 81 -4.46 -30.62 19.23
C VAL A 81 -5.29 -29.42 19.65
N SER A 82 -5.28 -28.35 18.86
CA SER A 82 -6.17 -27.19 18.97
C SER A 82 -6.58 -26.71 17.58
N GLN A 83 -7.59 -25.87 17.52
CA GLN A 83 -8.16 -25.29 16.30
C GLN A 83 -7.45 -24.00 15.84
N TYR A 84 -6.55 -23.46 16.65
CA TYR A 84 -5.88 -22.20 16.36
C TYR A 84 -4.56 -22.42 15.62
N VAL A 85 -4.34 -21.63 14.57
CA VAL A 85 -3.13 -21.67 13.78
C VAL A 85 -2.63 -20.27 13.43
N GLN A 86 -1.32 -20.14 13.31
CA GLN A 86 -0.67 -19.03 12.64
C GLN A 86 -0.14 -19.50 11.29
N LEU A 87 -0.49 -18.80 10.22
CA LEU A 87 0.13 -18.97 8.92
C LEU A 87 1.25 -17.95 8.75
N LYS A 88 2.34 -18.36 8.13
CA LYS A 88 3.44 -17.50 7.67
C LYS A 88 3.70 -17.83 6.21
N ALA A 89 3.65 -16.83 5.35
CA ALA A 89 4.08 -16.94 3.97
C ALA A 89 5.30 -16.05 3.75
N ASP A 90 6.31 -16.57 3.05
CA ASP A 90 7.55 -15.87 2.75
C ASP A 90 7.93 -16.09 1.28
N GLY A 91 7.95 -15.02 0.50
CA GLY A 91 8.20 -15.12 -0.93
C GLY A 91 8.03 -13.83 -1.71
N TYR A 92 8.31 -13.92 -3.01
CA TYR A 92 8.11 -12.86 -3.98
C TYR A 92 6.65 -12.78 -4.39
N TYR A 93 6.21 -11.60 -4.85
CA TYR A 93 4.84 -11.35 -5.25
C TYR A 93 4.76 -10.55 -6.54
N TYR A 94 3.64 -10.62 -7.24
CA TYR A 94 3.35 -9.69 -8.33
C TYR A 94 2.88 -8.35 -7.76
N ASN A 95 3.58 -7.26 -8.10
CA ASN A 95 3.22 -5.91 -7.70
C ASN A 95 2.29 -5.29 -8.76
N GLU A 96 1.03 -5.11 -8.38
CA GLU A 96 -0.04 -4.61 -9.24
C GLU A 96 0.15 -3.15 -9.66
N ILE A 97 0.89 -2.37 -8.86
CA ILE A 97 1.18 -0.97 -9.13
C ILE A 97 2.19 -0.83 -10.26
N THR A 98 3.25 -1.64 -10.25
CA THR A 98 4.28 -1.59 -11.29
C THR A 98 3.98 -2.53 -12.46
N GLY A 99 3.10 -3.51 -12.27
CA GLY A 99 2.85 -4.57 -13.24
C GLY A 99 4.02 -5.56 -13.38
N GLN A 100 4.89 -5.63 -12.38
CA GLN A 100 6.11 -6.45 -12.37
C GLN A 100 6.20 -7.31 -11.11
N ASN A 101 7.02 -8.35 -11.14
CA ASN A 101 7.33 -9.11 -9.93
C ASN A 101 8.19 -8.26 -8.97
N SER A 102 8.05 -8.51 -7.67
CA SER A 102 8.85 -7.86 -6.63
C SER A 102 10.33 -8.21 -6.77
N ASN A 103 11.22 -7.29 -6.37
CA ASN A 103 12.68 -7.52 -6.42
C ASN A 103 13.22 -8.25 -5.19
N SER A 104 12.44 -8.27 -4.11
CA SER A 104 12.75 -8.94 -2.86
C SER A 104 11.51 -9.68 -2.33
N PRO A 105 11.68 -10.70 -1.48
CA PRO A 105 10.56 -11.34 -0.82
C PRO A 105 10.02 -10.45 0.31
N ILE A 106 8.77 -10.69 0.68
CA ILE A 106 8.17 -10.17 1.92
C ILE A 106 7.59 -11.34 2.72
N THR A 107 7.42 -11.12 4.02
CA THR A 107 6.74 -12.08 4.89
C THR A 107 5.37 -11.54 5.30
N LEU A 108 4.32 -12.35 5.15
CA LEU A 108 2.98 -12.04 5.61
C LEU A 108 2.46 -13.13 6.56
N TYR A 109 1.54 -12.74 7.44
CA TYR A 109 0.95 -13.63 8.45
C TYR A 109 -0.57 -13.63 8.43
N ALA A 110 -1.16 -14.70 8.99
CA ALA A 110 -2.58 -14.76 9.34
C ALA A 110 -2.77 -15.56 10.63
N LEU A 111 -3.73 -15.17 11.48
CA LEU A 111 -4.17 -15.95 12.64
C LEU A 111 -5.58 -16.45 12.40
N SER A 112 -5.84 -17.74 12.57
CA SER A 112 -7.15 -18.33 12.27
C SER A 112 -7.58 -19.39 13.28
N ASP A 113 -8.88 -19.40 13.58
CA ASP A 113 -9.60 -20.57 14.09
C ASP A 113 -10.09 -21.40 12.90
N ILE A 114 -9.48 -22.56 12.68
CA ILE A 114 -9.78 -23.41 11.53
C ILE A 114 -10.87 -24.45 11.77
N LYS A 115 -11.53 -24.46 12.94
CA LYS A 115 -12.50 -25.50 13.31
C LYS A 115 -13.52 -25.77 12.20
N ASN A 116 -14.14 -24.70 11.69
CA ASN A 116 -15.15 -24.76 10.64
C ASN A 116 -14.68 -24.18 9.29
N LYS A 117 -13.38 -23.96 9.11
CA LYS A 117 -12.81 -23.42 7.85
C LYS A 117 -12.11 -24.52 7.05
N ALA A 118 -12.29 -24.50 5.74
CA ALA A 118 -11.57 -25.37 4.80
C ALA A 118 -10.47 -24.62 4.04
N SER A 119 -10.58 -23.29 3.99
CA SER A 119 -9.60 -22.39 3.41
C SER A 119 -9.12 -21.35 4.42
N VAL A 120 -7.85 -20.97 4.31
CA VAL A 120 -7.22 -19.89 5.07
C VAL A 120 -6.22 -19.18 4.18
N ASN A 121 -6.48 -17.92 3.88
CA ASN A 121 -5.64 -17.05 3.06
C ASN A 121 -4.66 -16.25 3.92
N VAL A 122 -3.60 -15.77 3.29
CA VAL A 122 -2.63 -14.85 3.90
C VAL A 122 -2.57 -13.60 3.03
N ASN A 123 -2.89 -12.44 3.59
CA ASN A 123 -2.92 -11.18 2.85
C ASN A 123 -2.54 -9.97 3.71
N ILE A 124 -2.57 -8.77 3.12
CA ILE A 124 -2.20 -7.53 3.81
C ILE A 124 -3.08 -7.28 5.05
N LEU A 125 -4.40 -7.50 4.95
CA LEU A 125 -5.32 -7.29 6.06
C LEU A 125 -5.09 -8.31 7.19
N SER A 126 -4.94 -9.60 6.86
CA SER A 126 -4.65 -10.65 7.84
C SER A 126 -3.31 -10.42 8.56
N ASN A 127 -2.35 -9.82 7.86
CA ASN A 127 -1.05 -9.47 8.42
C ASN A 127 -1.17 -8.30 9.41
N LEU A 128 -1.91 -7.25 9.05
CA LEU A 128 -2.10 -6.07 9.90
C LEU A 128 -2.85 -6.43 11.20
N GLU A 129 -3.84 -7.34 11.16
CA GLU A 129 -4.61 -7.72 12.35
C GLU A 129 -3.85 -8.57 13.35
N LYS A 130 -2.77 -9.24 12.92
CA LYS A 130 -2.05 -10.23 13.73
C LYS A 130 -1.69 -9.73 15.13
N SER A 131 -0.85 -8.70 15.21
CA SER A 131 -0.35 -8.20 16.50
C SER A 131 -1.44 -7.56 17.35
N ARG A 132 -2.49 -7.03 16.71
CA ARG A 132 -3.65 -6.51 17.42
C ARG A 132 -4.47 -7.63 18.07
N ILE A 133 -4.71 -8.72 17.35
CA ILE A 133 -5.36 -9.92 17.88
C ILE A 133 -4.56 -10.48 19.05
N GLU A 134 -3.24 -10.66 18.91
CA GLU A 134 -2.38 -11.17 19.98
C GLU A 134 -2.48 -10.32 21.26
N TYR A 135 -2.47 -8.99 21.12
CA TYR A 135 -2.65 -8.10 22.26
C TYR A 135 -4.03 -8.26 22.91
N LEU A 136 -5.11 -8.28 22.12
CA LEU A 136 -6.47 -8.42 22.64
C LEU A 136 -6.68 -9.78 23.35
N LEU A 137 -6.06 -10.85 22.85
CA LEU A 137 -6.07 -12.15 23.52
C LEU A 137 -5.35 -12.07 24.88
N SER A 138 -4.23 -11.36 24.95
CA SER A 138 -3.47 -11.18 26.21
C SER A 138 -4.24 -10.38 27.27
N THR A 139 -5.24 -9.57 26.87
CA THR A 139 -6.13 -8.86 27.80
C THR A 139 -7.34 -9.70 28.22
N GLY A 140 -7.44 -10.96 27.76
CA GLY A 140 -8.46 -11.92 28.15
C GLY A 140 -9.67 -12.00 27.21
N LEU A 141 -9.65 -11.34 26.05
CA LEU A 141 -10.71 -11.50 25.06
C LEU A 141 -10.67 -12.89 24.43
N SER A 142 -11.84 -13.41 24.03
CA SER A 142 -11.91 -14.60 23.21
C SER A 142 -11.39 -14.33 21.80
N PHE A 143 -10.89 -15.37 21.13
CA PHE A 143 -10.41 -15.26 19.75
C PHE A 143 -11.41 -14.58 18.80
N ALA A 144 -12.69 -14.98 18.85
CA ALA A 144 -13.73 -14.39 18.01
C ALA A 144 -13.98 -12.91 18.31
N ALA A 145 -13.95 -12.51 19.60
CA ALA A 145 -14.13 -11.12 20.00
C ALA A 145 -12.92 -10.27 19.60
N ALA A 146 -11.70 -10.76 19.87
CA ALA A 146 -10.45 -10.13 19.47
C ALA A 146 -10.40 -9.90 17.95
N LYS A 147 -10.77 -10.92 17.17
CA LYS A 147 -10.83 -10.85 15.71
C LYS A 147 -11.85 -9.83 15.22
N LYS A 148 -13.08 -9.87 15.75
CA LYS A 148 -14.11 -8.89 15.38
C LYS A 148 -13.65 -7.46 15.65
N GLN A 149 -13.03 -7.20 16.80
CA GLN A 149 -12.55 -5.88 17.17
C GLN A 149 -11.39 -5.43 16.26
N ALA A 150 -10.37 -6.27 16.08
CA ALA A 150 -9.20 -5.95 15.26
C ALA A 150 -9.59 -5.60 13.81
N LYS A 151 -10.53 -6.35 13.20
CA LYS A 151 -11.03 -6.07 11.85
C LYS A 151 -11.62 -4.67 11.74
N GLN A 152 -12.50 -4.30 12.67
CA GLN A 152 -13.15 -2.98 12.64
C GLN A 152 -12.15 -1.85 12.86
N GLU A 153 -11.24 -2.01 13.81
CA GLU A 153 -10.17 -1.04 14.09
C GLU A 153 -9.26 -0.83 12.87
N ILE A 154 -8.88 -1.90 12.16
CA ILE A 154 -8.06 -1.80 10.96
C ILE A 154 -8.80 -1.12 9.81
N LEU A 155 -10.06 -1.46 9.57
CA LEU A 155 -10.85 -0.78 8.54
C LEU A 155 -10.98 0.73 8.79
N ASN A 156 -11.11 1.13 10.06
CA ASN A 156 -11.21 2.54 10.44
C ASN A 156 -9.95 3.35 10.08
N ILE A 157 -8.76 2.74 10.08
CA ILE A 157 -7.51 3.39 9.63
C ILE A 157 -7.62 3.85 8.17
N PHE A 158 -8.35 3.10 7.36
CA PHE A 158 -8.55 3.38 5.94
C PHE A 158 -9.88 4.10 5.67
N SER A 159 -10.52 4.67 6.70
CA SER A 159 -11.83 5.34 6.60
C SER A 159 -12.94 4.45 6.03
N ILE A 160 -12.86 3.14 6.26
CA ILE A 160 -13.86 2.15 5.82
C ILE A 160 -14.70 1.72 7.02
N SER A 161 -16.03 1.76 6.86
CA SER A 161 -16.97 1.24 7.85
C SER A 161 -17.77 0.09 7.25
N LYS A 162 -17.51 -1.13 7.73
CA LYS A 162 -18.21 -2.34 7.30
C LYS A 162 -18.31 -3.36 8.43
N ALA A 163 -19.42 -3.32 9.15
CA ALA A 163 -19.64 -4.13 10.35
C ALA A 163 -19.73 -5.64 10.07
N ASP A 164 -20.17 -6.01 8.87
CA ASP A 164 -20.44 -7.37 8.40
C ASP A 164 -19.30 -7.95 7.55
N ILE A 165 -18.12 -7.33 7.54
CA ILE A 165 -16.98 -7.85 6.77
C ILE A 165 -16.61 -9.27 7.20
N SER A 166 -16.33 -10.12 6.22
CA SER A 166 -15.83 -11.47 6.43
C SER A 166 -14.49 -11.46 7.17
N ASP A 167 -14.06 -12.62 7.66
CA ASP A 167 -12.73 -12.75 8.24
C ASP A 167 -11.66 -12.47 7.17
N PHE A 168 -10.61 -11.71 7.52
CA PHE A 168 -9.64 -11.23 6.53
C PHE A 168 -8.89 -12.36 5.83
N GLU A 169 -8.64 -13.47 6.52
CA GLU A 169 -8.08 -14.71 5.99
C GLU A 169 -9.06 -15.54 5.14
N LEU A 170 -10.27 -15.04 4.86
CA LEU A 170 -11.18 -15.61 3.87
C LEU A 170 -11.27 -14.77 2.59
N LEU A 171 -10.68 -13.57 2.60
CA LEU A 171 -10.74 -12.64 1.48
C LEU A 171 -9.69 -12.98 0.43
N SER A 172 -10.02 -12.70 -0.83
CA SER A 172 -9.14 -12.91 -1.98
C SER A 172 -9.29 -11.81 -3.03
N ILE A 173 -8.17 -11.26 -3.51
CA ILE A 173 -8.17 -10.21 -4.55
C ILE A 173 -8.56 -10.74 -5.95
N SER A 174 -8.60 -12.06 -6.13
CA SER A 174 -8.99 -12.72 -7.38
C SER A 174 -10.49 -13.04 -7.46
N GLU A 175 -11.24 -12.71 -6.41
CA GLU A 175 -12.68 -12.94 -6.31
C GLU A 175 -13.44 -11.61 -6.32
N ASP A 176 -14.69 -11.65 -6.79
CA ASP A 176 -15.60 -10.50 -6.77
C ASP A 176 -16.12 -10.21 -5.35
N GLY A 177 -16.81 -9.08 -5.17
CA GLY A 177 -17.49 -8.71 -3.93
C GLY A 177 -16.82 -7.57 -3.16
N GLU A 178 -17.62 -6.86 -2.37
CA GLU A 178 -17.19 -5.65 -1.65
C GLU A 178 -16.03 -5.94 -0.67
N ASP A 179 -16.06 -7.06 0.06
CA ASP A 179 -15.00 -7.41 1.02
C ASP A 179 -13.64 -7.60 0.32
N ASN A 180 -13.66 -8.23 -0.87
CA ASN A 180 -12.48 -8.44 -1.70
C ASN A 180 -12.00 -7.12 -2.33
N ALA A 181 -12.93 -6.21 -2.67
CA ALA A 181 -12.63 -4.84 -3.09
C ALA A 181 -11.88 -4.07 -2.00
N ILE A 182 -12.33 -4.18 -0.74
CA ILE A 182 -11.69 -3.57 0.43
C ILE A 182 -10.29 -4.13 0.63
N LEU A 183 -10.10 -5.45 0.53
CA LEU A 183 -8.78 -6.07 0.61
C LEU A 183 -7.85 -5.47 -0.44
N LEU A 184 -8.27 -5.44 -1.70
CA LEU A 184 -7.45 -4.91 -2.80
C LEU A 184 -7.12 -3.43 -2.60
N ALA A 185 -8.10 -2.60 -2.20
CA ALA A 185 -7.89 -1.18 -1.94
C ALA A 185 -6.85 -0.94 -0.84
N VAL A 186 -6.97 -1.62 0.30
CA VAL A 186 -6.01 -1.52 1.40
C VAL A 186 -4.63 -2.04 0.99
N SER A 187 -4.60 -3.15 0.24
CA SER A 187 -3.38 -3.72 -0.32
C SER A 187 -2.61 -2.68 -1.15
N LEU A 188 -3.30 -1.96 -2.04
CA LEU A 188 -2.74 -0.93 -2.91
C LEU A 188 -2.31 0.34 -2.16
N ILE A 189 -3.11 0.84 -1.20
CA ILE A 189 -2.77 2.00 -0.38
C ILE A 189 -1.47 1.74 0.40
N VAL A 190 -1.35 0.55 0.99
CA VAL A 190 -0.17 0.15 1.77
C VAL A 190 1.04 -0.11 0.86
N GLN A 191 0.85 -0.72 -0.32
CA GLN A 191 1.94 -0.86 -1.32
C GLN A 191 2.51 0.50 -1.71
N GLY A 192 1.64 1.40 -2.19
CA GLY A 192 2.06 2.64 -2.82
C GLY A 192 3.17 2.45 -3.85
N TYR A 193 4.05 3.44 -3.98
CA TYR A 193 5.19 3.35 -4.91
C TYR A 193 6.48 2.84 -4.25
N ARG A 194 6.34 2.23 -3.06
CA ARG A 194 7.41 1.76 -2.19
C ARG A 194 8.11 0.54 -2.74
N THR A 195 9.37 0.41 -2.37
CA THR A 195 10.16 -0.82 -2.42
C THR A 195 9.64 -1.84 -1.42
N GLU A 196 10.05 -3.09 -1.56
CA GLU A 196 9.67 -4.18 -0.66
C GLU A 196 10.18 -3.99 0.77
N SER A 197 11.35 -3.39 0.93
CA SER A 197 11.90 -3.03 2.25
C SER A 197 11.08 -1.95 2.93
N GLU A 198 10.72 -0.89 2.21
CA GLU A 198 9.87 0.19 2.72
C GLU A 198 8.45 -0.30 3.03
N LEU A 199 7.91 -1.22 2.22
CA LEU A 199 6.62 -1.88 2.51
C LEU A 199 6.69 -2.69 3.80
N SER A 200 7.73 -3.50 3.97
CA SER A 200 7.91 -4.34 5.16
C SER A 200 8.07 -3.50 6.43
N GLU A 201 8.85 -2.41 6.34
CA GLU A 201 9.01 -1.44 7.41
C GLU A 201 7.69 -0.74 7.74
N LEU A 202 6.94 -0.28 6.73
CA LEU A 202 5.63 0.35 6.93
C LEU A 202 4.65 -0.59 7.64
N LEU A 203 4.56 -1.85 7.20
CA LEU A 203 3.70 -2.86 7.83
C LEU A 203 4.09 -3.08 9.29
N ALA A 204 5.38 -3.23 9.60
CA ALA A 204 5.87 -3.42 10.95
C ALA A 204 5.59 -2.21 11.87
N ASN A 205 5.78 -1.00 11.35
CA ASN A 205 5.55 0.24 12.08
C ASN A 205 4.06 0.46 12.35
N ILE A 206 3.19 0.20 11.36
CA ILE A 206 1.73 0.23 11.57
C ILE A 206 1.32 -0.80 12.61
N SER A 207 1.76 -2.06 12.47
CA SER A 207 1.44 -3.12 13.45
C SER A 207 1.90 -2.78 14.86
N THR A 208 3.02 -2.07 15.01
CA THR A 208 3.53 -1.62 16.31
C THR A 208 2.65 -0.51 16.90
N ASP A 209 2.30 0.50 16.10
CA ASP A 209 1.50 1.65 16.52
C ASP A 209 0.10 1.21 16.98
N ILE A 210 -0.58 0.40 16.16
CA ILE A 210 -1.97 0.00 16.42
C ILE A 210 -2.11 -1.08 17.49
N ARG A 211 -1.00 -1.70 17.94
CA ARG A 211 -1.02 -2.93 18.75
C ARG A 211 -1.93 -2.82 19.97
N GLN A 212 -1.81 -1.72 20.72
CA GLN A 212 -2.45 -1.57 22.04
C GLN A 212 -3.83 -0.94 21.99
N ASP A 213 -4.11 -0.05 21.04
CA ASP A 213 -5.35 0.74 21.00
C ASP A 213 -6.14 0.63 19.68
N GLY A 214 -5.60 -0.06 18.68
CA GLY A 214 -6.22 -0.22 17.37
C GLY A 214 -6.23 1.06 16.53
N LYS A 215 -5.45 2.10 16.88
CA LYS A 215 -5.44 3.39 16.19
C LYS A 215 -4.08 3.65 15.57
N LEU A 216 -4.09 4.09 14.31
CA LEU A 216 -2.89 4.62 13.66
C LEU A 216 -2.76 6.12 14.03
N ASN A 217 -2.05 6.37 15.13
CA ASN A 217 -1.84 7.69 15.70
C ASN A 217 -0.64 8.41 15.06
N SER A 218 0.29 7.67 14.46
CA SER A 218 1.46 8.25 13.79
C SER A 218 1.08 9.03 12.54
N SER A 219 1.23 10.36 12.59
CA SER A 219 0.95 11.25 11.46
C SER A 219 1.87 10.99 10.27
N SER A 220 3.13 10.58 10.50
CA SER A 220 4.06 10.25 9.42
C SER A 220 3.65 8.98 8.68
N LEU A 221 3.24 7.92 9.39
CA LEU A 221 2.71 6.70 8.77
C LEU A 221 1.41 6.97 8.02
N GLY A 222 0.50 7.76 8.61
CA GLY A 222 -0.71 8.20 7.93
C GLY A 222 -0.42 8.99 6.65
N SER A 223 0.54 9.92 6.71
CA SER A 223 0.97 10.71 5.55
C SER A 223 1.54 9.82 4.43
N LEU A 224 2.31 8.78 4.77
CA LEU A 224 2.78 7.81 3.80
C LEU A 224 1.60 7.15 3.06
N LEU A 225 0.57 6.71 3.77
CA LEU A 225 -0.61 6.07 3.15
C LEU A 225 -1.33 7.00 2.17
N ILE A 226 -1.67 8.23 2.59
CA ILE A 226 -2.41 9.18 1.73
C ILE A 226 -1.56 9.70 0.55
N ASN A 227 -0.25 9.85 0.74
CA ASN A 227 0.66 10.34 -0.28
C ASN A 227 0.65 9.47 -1.53
N ASP A 228 0.79 8.16 -1.35
CA ASP A 228 0.80 7.27 -2.51
C ASP A 228 -0.62 6.99 -3.02
N ALA A 229 -1.62 6.89 -2.13
CA ALA A 229 -3.02 6.67 -2.52
C ALA A 229 -3.53 7.71 -3.54
N ARG A 230 -3.22 9.00 -3.33
CA ARG A 230 -3.59 10.09 -4.25
C ARG A 230 -2.88 10.05 -5.61
N LEU A 231 -1.76 9.34 -5.69
CA LEU A 231 -0.93 9.27 -6.90
C LEU A 231 -1.08 7.93 -7.65
N LEU A 232 -1.93 7.03 -7.18
CA LEU A 232 -2.16 5.75 -7.85
C LEU A 232 -2.88 5.95 -9.19
N ASN A 233 -2.32 5.38 -10.26
CA ASN A 233 -3.01 5.28 -11.55
C ASN A 233 -3.94 4.05 -11.54
N LEU A 234 -5.16 4.23 -11.03
CA LEU A 234 -6.13 3.15 -10.84
C LEU A 234 -6.49 2.41 -12.15
N PRO A 235 -6.72 3.09 -13.29
CA PRO A 235 -6.94 2.40 -14.57
C PRO A 235 -5.78 1.50 -14.99
N GLN A 236 -4.54 1.98 -14.84
CA GLN A 236 -3.36 1.17 -15.17
C GLN A 236 -3.22 -0.03 -14.23
N ILE A 237 -3.46 0.15 -12.93
CA ILE A 237 -3.43 -0.93 -11.94
C ILE A 237 -4.45 -2.01 -12.29
N ARG A 238 -5.69 -1.63 -12.60
CA ARG A 238 -6.73 -2.57 -13.05
C ARG A 238 -6.27 -3.38 -14.25
N ASN A 239 -5.76 -2.70 -15.29
CA ASN A 239 -5.23 -3.37 -16.47
C ASN A 239 -4.05 -4.33 -16.15
N ASN A 240 -3.16 -3.95 -15.23
CA ASN A 240 -2.06 -4.81 -14.78
C ASN A 240 -2.56 -6.09 -14.11
N ILE A 241 -3.62 -6.00 -13.30
CA ILE A 241 -4.22 -7.14 -12.59
C ILE A 241 -4.91 -8.06 -13.59
N GLU A 242 -5.75 -7.51 -14.47
CA GLU A 242 -6.45 -8.25 -15.52
C GLU A 242 -5.46 -8.99 -16.43
N THR A 243 -4.41 -8.29 -16.87
CA THR A 243 -3.33 -8.88 -17.69
C THR A 243 -2.62 -10.01 -16.95
N ARG A 244 -2.34 -9.84 -15.65
CA ARG A 244 -1.66 -10.87 -14.86
C ARG A 244 -2.46 -12.16 -14.80
N TYR A 245 -3.74 -12.09 -14.44
CA TYR A 245 -4.57 -13.28 -14.34
C TYR A 245 -4.90 -13.90 -15.69
N ALA A 246 -5.09 -13.08 -16.74
CA ALA A 246 -5.24 -13.58 -18.10
C ALA A 246 -4.01 -14.39 -18.56
N ASN A 247 -2.79 -13.90 -18.25
CA ASN A 247 -1.54 -14.63 -18.55
C ASN A 247 -1.39 -15.94 -17.76
N LEU A 248 -2.09 -16.08 -16.63
CA LEU A 248 -2.17 -17.33 -15.86
C LEU A 248 -3.29 -18.26 -16.36
N GLY A 249 -4.03 -17.88 -17.41
CA GLY A 249 -5.18 -18.63 -17.92
C GLY A 249 -6.39 -18.58 -17.00
N MET A 250 -6.47 -17.58 -16.12
CA MET A 250 -7.56 -17.41 -15.16
C MET A 250 -8.50 -16.31 -15.60
N THR A 251 -9.80 -16.57 -15.52
CA THR A 251 -10.83 -15.52 -15.64
C THR A 251 -11.22 -15.06 -14.24
N VAL A 252 -10.86 -13.82 -13.91
CA VAL A 252 -11.17 -13.21 -12.61
C VAL A 252 -12.06 -11.99 -12.81
N SER A 253 -12.97 -11.75 -11.86
CA SER A 253 -13.73 -10.50 -11.78
C SER A 253 -13.00 -9.58 -10.82
N ILE A 254 -12.46 -8.45 -11.31
CA ILE A 254 -11.74 -7.51 -10.45
C ILE A 254 -12.76 -6.57 -9.80
N PRO A 255 -12.92 -6.63 -8.47
CA PRO A 255 -13.97 -5.88 -7.78
C PRO A 255 -13.72 -4.36 -7.86
N ASN A 256 -14.71 -3.55 -7.49
CA ASN A 256 -14.64 -2.07 -7.54
C ASN A 256 -13.82 -1.50 -6.36
N PHE A 257 -12.52 -1.76 -6.36
CA PHE A 257 -11.59 -1.31 -5.31
C PHE A 257 -11.38 0.21 -5.33
N GLU A 258 -11.55 0.86 -6.48
CA GLU A 258 -11.34 2.29 -6.69
C GLU A 258 -12.24 3.13 -5.78
N LYS A 259 -13.49 2.69 -5.60
CA LYS A 259 -14.45 3.30 -4.68
C LYS A 259 -13.87 3.42 -3.26
N HIS A 260 -13.20 2.39 -2.77
CA HIS A 260 -12.64 2.38 -1.41
C HIS A 260 -11.37 3.22 -1.29
N ILE A 261 -10.54 3.26 -2.34
CA ILE A 261 -9.40 4.18 -2.39
C ILE A 261 -9.88 5.64 -2.38
N GLN A 262 -10.90 5.97 -3.18
CA GLN A 262 -11.49 7.30 -3.19
C GLN A 262 -12.10 7.67 -1.84
N THR A 263 -12.82 6.73 -1.21
CA THR A 263 -13.38 6.90 0.14
C THR A 263 -12.28 7.21 1.15
N PHE A 264 -11.13 6.52 1.09
CA PHE A 264 -9.98 6.81 1.95
C PHE A 264 -9.45 8.22 1.69
N ILE A 265 -9.24 8.60 0.43
CA ILE A 265 -8.71 9.92 0.04
C ILE A 265 -9.61 11.06 0.53
N ASP A 266 -10.92 10.91 0.40
CA ASP A 266 -11.90 11.95 0.71
C ASP A 266 -12.15 12.12 2.21
N ASN A 267 -12.03 11.03 2.99
CA ASN A 267 -12.45 11.00 4.39
C ASN A 267 -11.29 10.88 5.38
N THR A 268 -10.06 10.66 4.94
CA THR A 268 -8.92 10.59 5.86
C THR A 268 -8.54 11.95 6.42
N THR A 269 -8.03 11.97 7.65
CA THR A 269 -7.46 13.16 8.29
C THR A 269 -5.94 13.27 8.07
N TYR A 270 -5.33 12.28 7.43
CA TYR A 270 -3.90 12.26 7.15
C TYR A 270 -3.51 13.36 6.15
N GLN A 271 -2.37 13.99 6.40
CA GLN A 271 -1.91 15.14 5.62
C GLN A 271 -1.14 14.66 4.39
N PHE A 272 -1.53 15.17 3.23
CA PHE A 272 -0.77 14.97 1.99
C PHE A 272 0.43 15.91 1.97
N SER A 273 1.61 15.37 1.70
CA SER A 273 2.89 16.10 1.67
C SER A 273 3.73 15.83 0.42
N LYS A 274 3.33 14.89 -0.43
CA LYS A 274 4.09 14.47 -1.62
C LYS A 274 3.68 15.27 -2.87
N ASN A 275 3.85 16.59 -2.81
CA ASN A 275 3.55 17.51 -3.92
C ASN A 275 4.67 17.50 -4.98
N ILE A 276 4.36 17.97 -6.19
CA ILE A 276 5.37 18.32 -7.18
C ILE A 276 6.10 19.56 -6.67
N ASP A 277 7.44 19.50 -6.67
CA ASP A 277 8.28 20.62 -6.26
C ASP A 277 8.76 21.39 -7.51
N TYR A 278 8.64 22.71 -7.48
CA TYR A 278 9.11 23.59 -8.54
C TYR A 278 10.25 24.40 -7.94
N PRO A 279 11.52 24.00 -8.10
CA PRO A 279 12.64 24.66 -7.42
C PRO A 279 12.85 26.08 -7.96
N GLU A 280 13.38 27.00 -7.15
CA GLU A 280 13.67 28.39 -7.59
C GLU A 280 14.70 28.44 -8.71
N PHE A 281 15.70 27.58 -8.62
CA PHE A 281 16.78 27.44 -9.59
C PHE A 281 16.97 25.99 -9.98
N SER A 282 17.37 25.78 -11.22
CA SER A 282 17.76 24.49 -11.77
C SER A 282 19.22 24.54 -12.24
N THR A 283 19.68 23.48 -12.89
CA THR A 283 20.99 23.49 -13.58
C THR A 283 21.02 24.42 -14.79
N TYR A 284 19.85 24.79 -15.32
CA TYR A 284 19.72 25.66 -16.50
C TYR A 284 19.43 27.12 -16.16
N GLY A 285 19.09 27.43 -14.91
CA GLY A 285 18.97 28.81 -14.42
C GLY A 285 17.70 29.05 -13.62
N GLU A 286 17.13 30.24 -13.74
CA GLU A 286 15.96 30.63 -12.95
C GLU A 286 14.67 30.00 -13.48
N ASN A 287 13.94 29.31 -12.60
CA ASN A 287 12.77 28.53 -13.02
C ASN A 287 11.50 29.39 -13.08
N ILE A 288 10.90 29.50 -14.27
CA ILE A 288 9.66 30.25 -14.45
C ILE A 288 8.47 29.58 -13.75
N LEU A 289 8.57 28.32 -13.35
CA LEU A 289 7.54 27.61 -12.60
C LEU A 289 7.56 27.90 -11.09
N TYR A 290 8.64 28.49 -10.57
CA TYR A 290 8.86 28.64 -9.13
C TYR A 290 7.82 29.51 -8.44
N GLY A 291 7.26 28.98 -7.35
CA GLY A 291 6.50 29.71 -6.33
C GLY A 291 5.52 30.73 -6.90
N GLU A 292 5.26 31.80 -6.16
CA GLU A 292 4.42 32.93 -6.59
C GLU A 292 5.21 34.02 -7.33
N LYS A 293 6.45 33.76 -7.78
CA LYS A 293 7.25 34.74 -8.51
C LYS A 293 6.65 34.96 -9.91
N THR A 294 6.41 36.23 -10.25
CA THR A 294 5.72 36.67 -11.47
C THR A 294 6.55 37.60 -12.36
N SER A 295 7.81 37.88 -12.03
CA SER A 295 8.67 38.77 -12.84
C SER A 295 10.01 38.13 -13.06
N PHE A 296 10.43 38.04 -14.32
CA PHE A 296 11.66 37.41 -14.74
C PHE A 296 12.36 38.29 -15.78
N SER A 297 13.69 38.27 -15.80
CA SER A 297 14.49 38.92 -16.83
C SER A 297 15.07 37.83 -17.71
N ASP A 298 14.84 37.92 -19.01
CA ASP A 298 15.45 37.05 -20.00
C ASP A 298 16.55 37.83 -20.72
N ASP A 299 17.79 37.65 -20.28
CA ASP A 299 18.92 38.44 -20.74
C ASP A 299 19.78 37.63 -21.71
N TRP A 300 19.63 37.92 -23.00
CA TRP A 300 20.32 37.20 -24.07
C TRP A 300 21.83 37.49 -24.11
N SER A 301 22.32 38.42 -23.26
CA SER A 301 23.73 38.72 -23.07
C SER A 301 24.40 37.89 -21.97
N SER A 302 23.61 37.19 -21.18
CA SER A 302 24.03 36.51 -19.96
C SER A 302 24.13 35.00 -20.18
N ASP A 303 25.06 34.34 -19.49
CA ASP A 303 25.08 32.87 -19.36
C ASP A 303 23.92 32.36 -18.47
N TRP A 304 23.08 33.27 -17.96
CA TRP A 304 21.98 32.98 -17.07
C TRP A 304 20.66 32.85 -17.83
N ASN A 305 20.22 31.62 -18.09
CA ASN A 305 18.97 31.37 -18.80
C ASN A 305 17.78 31.26 -17.84
N LEU A 306 16.58 31.32 -18.41
CA LEU A 306 15.36 30.86 -17.76
C LEU A 306 15.19 29.35 -17.97
N SER A 307 14.53 28.69 -17.03
CA SER A 307 14.29 27.25 -17.08
C SER A 307 12.85 26.86 -16.78
N LEU A 308 12.49 25.64 -17.18
CA LEU A 308 11.19 25.03 -16.93
C LEU A 308 11.38 23.73 -16.11
N ALA A 309 11.63 23.89 -14.81
CA ALA A 309 12.04 22.82 -13.91
C ALA A 309 10.92 22.33 -12.98
N ALA A 310 10.83 21.01 -12.79
CA ALA A 310 9.93 20.40 -11.81
C ALA A 310 10.47 19.06 -11.29
N ASN A 311 10.42 18.85 -9.98
CA ASN A 311 10.78 17.62 -9.30
C ASN A 311 9.51 16.80 -9.03
N LEU A 312 9.28 15.75 -9.81
CA LEU A 312 8.08 14.94 -9.70
C LEU A 312 8.29 13.80 -8.69
N PRO A 313 7.42 13.64 -7.69
CA PRO A 313 7.39 12.41 -6.91
C PRO A 313 6.94 11.23 -7.77
N LYS A 314 7.38 10.02 -7.40
CA LYS A 314 6.91 8.79 -8.05
C LYS A 314 5.40 8.64 -7.89
N GLY A 315 4.72 8.41 -9.00
CA GLY A 315 3.27 8.42 -9.17
C GLY A 315 2.69 9.73 -9.74
N ALA A 316 3.39 10.86 -9.61
CA ALA A 316 2.90 12.12 -10.13
C ALA A 316 3.02 12.22 -11.64
N SER A 317 2.09 12.97 -12.23
CA SER A 317 2.14 13.42 -13.62
C SER A 317 2.05 14.94 -13.66
N LEU A 318 2.69 15.54 -14.67
CA LEU A 318 2.70 16.99 -14.84
C LEU A 318 2.50 17.34 -16.32
N LYS A 319 1.58 18.26 -16.57
CA LYS A 319 1.43 18.94 -17.83
C LYS A 319 1.40 20.44 -17.58
N ILE A 320 2.24 21.18 -18.28
CA ILE A 320 2.31 22.65 -18.27
C ILE A 320 1.81 23.17 -19.60
N ILE A 321 1.00 24.22 -19.59
CA ILE A 321 0.65 24.97 -20.81
C ILE A 321 1.11 26.41 -20.62
N ILE A 322 1.95 26.90 -21.52
CA ILE A 322 2.36 28.30 -21.58
C ILE A 322 1.53 28.98 -22.68
N LYS A 323 1.08 30.22 -22.45
CA LYS A 323 0.24 31.01 -23.36
C LYS A 323 0.67 32.48 -23.43
N GLY A 324 0.36 33.15 -24.53
CA GLY A 324 0.34 34.63 -24.60
C GLY A 324 1.56 35.30 -25.24
N GLY A 325 2.32 34.59 -26.07
CA GLY A 325 3.45 35.14 -26.82
C GLY A 325 4.31 34.04 -27.43
N LEU A 326 5.48 34.39 -27.95
CA LEU A 326 6.41 33.42 -28.54
C LEU A 326 7.60 33.15 -27.62
N TRP A 327 8.03 31.89 -27.61
CA TRP A 327 9.23 31.43 -26.91
C TRP A 327 9.90 30.34 -27.73
N SER A 328 11.17 30.13 -27.42
CA SER A 328 11.98 29.03 -27.91
C SER A 328 12.55 28.24 -26.73
N TYR A 329 12.95 27.00 -26.99
CA TYR A 329 13.64 26.16 -26.02
C TYR A 329 14.88 25.56 -26.69
N GLU A 330 15.92 25.30 -25.90
CA GLU A 330 17.15 24.71 -26.42
C GLU A 330 16.95 23.21 -26.68
N ALA A 331 17.15 22.78 -27.94
CA ALA A 331 17.08 21.36 -28.31
C ALA A 331 18.45 20.67 -28.29
N LEU A 332 19.52 21.40 -28.56
CA LEU A 332 20.91 20.94 -28.56
C LEU A 332 21.84 22.10 -28.17
N PRO A 333 22.94 21.83 -27.42
CA PRO A 333 23.34 20.52 -26.90
C PRO A 333 22.52 20.04 -25.69
N ASN A 334 21.82 20.93 -24.98
CA ASN A 334 21.08 20.59 -23.75
C ASN A 334 19.62 20.25 -24.05
N LYS A 335 19.38 19.04 -24.58
CA LYS A 335 18.02 18.58 -24.88
C LYS A 335 17.09 18.64 -23.66
N PRO A 336 15.78 18.83 -23.86
CA PRO A 336 14.80 18.76 -22.77
C PRO A 336 14.91 17.47 -21.95
N VAL A 337 14.90 17.62 -20.63
CA VAL A 337 14.96 16.53 -19.66
C VAL A 337 13.53 16.20 -19.23
N ASN A 338 13.12 14.95 -19.46
CA ASN A 338 11.82 14.40 -19.06
C ASN A 338 10.59 15.19 -19.58
N TRP A 339 10.73 15.96 -20.65
CA TRP A 339 9.64 16.72 -21.27
C TRP A 339 9.32 16.20 -22.68
N THR A 340 8.05 15.92 -22.94
CA THR A 340 7.47 15.87 -24.30
C THR A 340 6.79 17.20 -24.59
N ILE A 341 7.17 17.83 -25.70
CA ILE A 341 6.73 19.19 -26.05
C ILE A 341 5.85 19.10 -27.30
N SER A 342 4.66 19.71 -27.28
CA SER A 342 3.77 19.76 -28.43
C SER A 342 4.28 20.70 -29.51
N GLU A 343 3.72 20.60 -30.72
CA GLU A 343 3.79 21.72 -31.67
C GLU A 343 3.17 22.98 -31.04
N TYR A 344 3.69 24.14 -31.44
CA TYR A 344 3.16 25.43 -31.00
C TYR A 344 1.87 25.74 -31.76
N ASP A 345 0.80 26.09 -31.04
CA ASP A 345 -0.45 26.52 -31.63
C ASP A 345 -0.43 28.04 -31.84
N PHE A 346 -0.25 28.47 -33.10
CA PHE A 346 -0.20 29.88 -33.47
C PHE A 346 -1.53 30.62 -33.33
N ASN A 347 -2.68 29.92 -33.37
CA ASN A 347 -3.99 30.55 -33.23
C ASN A 347 -4.30 30.85 -31.76
N LEU A 348 -3.95 29.91 -30.88
CA LEU A 348 -4.17 30.04 -29.44
C LEU A 348 -2.96 30.65 -28.70
N GLN A 349 -1.85 30.85 -29.41
CA GLN A 349 -0.56 31.30 -28.89
C GLN A 349 -0.12 30.49 -27.66
N GLN A 350 -0.09 29.17 -27.79
CA GLN A 350 0.20 28.27 -26.68
C GLN A 350 1.03 27.05 -27.08
N GLN A 351 1.69 26.45 -26.08
CA GLN A 351 2.40 25.17 -26.23
C GLN A 351 2.27 24.35 -24.96
N THR A 352 2.23 23.02 -25.12
CA THR A 352 2.09 22.07 -24.02
C THR A 352 3.40 21.34 -23.77
N PHE A 353 3.78 21.23 -22.50
CA PHE A 353 4.92 20.47 -22.00
C PHE A 353 4.40 19.38 -21.07
N THR A 354 4.61 18.11 -21.41
CA THR A 354 4.13 16.96 -20.64
C THR A 354 5.30 16.15 -20.11
N ALA A 355 5.34 15.90 -18.81
CA ALA A 355 6.38 15.07 -18.21
C ALA A 355 6.29 13.63 -18.75
N THR A 356 7.41 13.05 -19.17
CA THR A 356 7.44 11.70 -19.79
C THR A 356 7.41 10.57 -18.78
N GLU A 357 8.16 10.70 -17.70
CA GLU A 357 8.34 9.69 -16.67
C GLU A 357 8.02 10.25 -15.30
N SER A 358 7.30 9.46 -14.51
CA SER A 358 7.01 9.78 -13.12
C SER A 358 8.23 9.51 -12.21
N GLY A 359 8.39 10.27 -11.13
CA GLY A 359 9.52 10.12 -10.21
C GLY A 359 10.86 10.62 -10.76
N LYS A 360 10.83 11.36 -11.87
CA LYS A 360 12.00 11.97 -12.52
C LYS A 360 11.84 13.48 -12.55
N ASN A 361 12.96 14.20 -12.41
CA ASN A 361 12.98 15.64 -12.59
C ASN A 361 12.76 15.98 -14.06
N CYS A 362 12.07 17.09 -14.31
CA CYS A 362 11.93 17.71 -15.62
C CYS A 362 12.72 19.02 -15.62
N ASP A 363 13.35 19.35 -16.73
CA ASP A 363 14.04 20.62 -16.92
C ASP A 363 14.28 20.90 -18.41
N LEU A 364 14.33 22.17 -18.79
CA LEU A 364 14.80 22.63 -20.09
C LEU A 364 15.17 24.11 -20.00
N ILE A 365 15.99 24.58 -20.93
CA ILE A 365 16.27 26.01 -21.16
C ILE A 365 15.13 26.58 -22.00
N ILE A 366 14.56 27.71 -21.57
CA ILE A 366 13.49 28.43 -22.28
C ILE A 366 13.85 29.91 -22.39
N SER A 367 13.56 30.52 -23.54
CA SER A 367 13.77 31.94 -23.83
C SER A 367 12.55 32.53 -24.53
N PHE A 368 12.28 33.80 -24.29
CA PHE A 368 11.11 34.51 -24.80
C PHE A 368 11.52 35.50 -25.89
N GLU A 369 10.71 35.59 -26.95
CA GLU A 369 11.00 36.42 -28.13
C GLU A 369 10.58 37.90 -27.94
N GLU A 370 9.84 38.22 -26.89
CA GLU A 370 9.45 39.61 -26.60
C GLU A 370 9.13 39.82 -25.12
N SER A 371 9.42 41.04 -24.64
CA SER A 371 8.96 41.48 -23.32
C SER A 371 7.44 41.51 -23.31
N GLY A 372 6.83 40.91 -22.30
CA GLY A 372 5.39 40.73 -22.31
C GLY A 372 4.88 39.92 -21.14
N THR A 373 3.59 39.62 -21.20
CA THR A 373 2.88 38.89 -20.16
C THR A 373 2.48 37.51 -20.69
N TYR A 374 2.89 36.47 -19.97
CA TYR A 374 2.66 35.07 -20.32
C TYR A 374 1.84 34.38 -19.24
N THR A 375 0.97 33.46 -19.63
CA THR A 375 0.17 32.66 -18.70
C THR A 375 0.69 31.23 -18.66
N ILE A 376 0.92 30.70 -17.46
CA ILE A 376 1.33 29.33 -17.21
C ILE A 376 0.18 28.61 -16.49
N GLU A 377 -0.33 27.55 -17.09
CA GLU A 377 -1.30 26.64 -16.48
C GLU A 377 -0.63 25.34 -16.08
N TYR A 378 -0.91 24.89 -14.85
CA TYR A 378 -0.37 23.67 -14.27
C TYR A 378 -1.49 22.63 -14.22
N TYR A 379 -1.24 21.46 -14.76
CA TYR A 379 -2.15 20.31 -14.72
C TYR A 379 -1.41 19.16 -14.04
N GLU A 380 -1.62 19.03 -12.75
CA GLU A 380 -0.93 18.05 -11.91
C GLU A 380 -1.80 16.80 -11.72
N ASN A 381 -1.17 15.63 -11.67
CA ASN A 381 -1.80 14.34 -11.35
C ASN A 381 -3.05 14.03 -12.20
N ASN A 382 -2.91 14.22 -13.52
CA ASN A 382 -3.96 13.99 -14.53
C ASN A 382 -5.21 14.86 -14.39
N SER A 383 -5.13 15.98 -13.65
CA SER A 383 -6.23 16.94 -13.61
C SER A 383 -6.60 17.41 -15.01
N THR A 384 -7.90 17.44 -15.31
CA THR A 384 -8.45 17.92 -16.58
C THR A 384 -8.63 19.43 -16.61
N ILE A 385 -8.57 20.08 -15.44
CA ILE A 385 -8.57 21.53 -15.25
C ILE A 385 -7.23 21.99 -14.66
N PRO A 386 -6.80 23.25 -14.85
CA PRO A 386 -5.62 23.76 -14.19
C PRO A 386 -5.75 23.64 -12.67
N THR A 387 -4.78 22.98 -12.02
CA THR A 387 -4.64 23.00 -10.55
C THR A 387 -4.12 24.35 -10.06
N ARG A 388 -3.39 25.03 -10.94
CA ARG A 388 -2.86 26.37 -10.73
C ARG A 388 -2.74 27.12 -12.05
N THR A 389 -2.90 28.43 -12.01
CA THR A 389 -2.61 29.33 -13.12
C THR A 389 -1.76 30.49 -12.61
N LYS A 390 -0.68 30.83 -13.32
CA LYS A 390 0.24 31.91 -12.96
C LYS A 390 0.48 32.82 -14.17
N THR A 391 0.32 34.12 -13.97
CA THR A 391 0.70 35.13 -14.95
C THR A 391 2.10 35.64 -14.62
N ILE A 392 3.02 35.60 -15.58
CA ILE A 392 4.39 36.09 -15.44
C ILE A 392 4.65 37.23 -16.42
N ASN A 393 5.50 38.17 -16.01
CA ASN A 393 6.02 39.24 -16.85
C ASN A 393 7.48 38.94 -17.17
N ILE A 394 7.82 38.94 -18.44
CA ILE A 394 9.19 38.76 -18.93
C ILE A 394 9.69 40.11 -19.42
N ASP A 395 10.87 40.51 -18.92
CA ASP A 395 11.67 41.60 -19.47
C ASP A 395 12.81 41.01 -20.30
N VAL A 396 12.66 41.03 -21.63
CA VAL A 396 13.67 40.56 -22.58
C VAL A 396 14.67 41.67 -22.86
N LYS A 397 15.96 41.36 -22.70
CA LYS A 397 17.06 42.31 -22.98
C LYS A 397 17.83 41.85 -24.21
N TYR A 398 17.69 42.66 -25.26
CA TYR A 398 18.48 42.55 -26.48
C TYR A 398 19.72 43.44 -26.38
N HIS A 399 20.81 42.98 -27.00
CA HIS A 399 21.99 43.79 -27.25
C HIS A 399 21.74 44.86 -28.32
#